data_AF-A0A1X7IJW7-F1
#
_entry.id   AF-A0A1X7IJW7-F1
#
_cell.length_a   1.000
_cell.length_b   1.000
_cell.length_c   1.000
_cell.angle_alpha   90.00
_cell.angle_beta   90.00
_cell.angle_gamma   90.00
#
_symmetry.space_group_name_H-M   'P 1'
#
loop_
_entity.id
_entity.type
_entity.pdbx_description
1 polymer ?
#
loop_
_entity_poly.entity_id
_entity_poly.type
_entity_poly.pdbx_seq_one_letter_code
_entity_poly.pdbx_strand_id
1 'polypeptide(L)'
;MRKNTHSKWMWSLATALFLGFAGCNLFHPTDSRDADNDDAAALTLEGYLEYQNSNYDAARKFFNKAIRADSSYSEAWIGLCKTVIKAQEGINVFELASLAQRYEGPDGKMTSGFLVMSDEKADTISRGIDSVMFYLNQFVARDTTDRTDKKVRFSTIADSYTILQLTKAALRIRAVNSQISSVVSAGSSGMMMDLNALNDMGDSLKPFLSDMAAAAEAIKASPDAAAEIVKAYLPDSTRQYFDDEDYADVSVGLANTIIQINDRAQTVEEDRNDVFFKFGNGRDDDGDGCVDEEALDNYDNDGDGEIDEDVRDSRSIVLVKKRPQNVEDVAKLSQDTETYDLTKSQIDSLSVLEKYNIIDIDMDGKTTQEDLDEWQFVYRNPNERDEKDNHLLKFAIDLSFPGKDLDEKIKNKELIRHDTDVNNIKYSLEKRKKMVGGCWVNYDEEEFLKWFEGRNEK
;
A
#
# COMPACT_ATOMS: atom_id res chain seq x y z
N MET A 1 -13.19 37.14 -19.45
CA MET A 1 -12.72 37.22 -18.05
C MET A 1 -12.53 35.81 -17.53
N ARG A 2 -11.29 35.31 -17.53
CA ARG A 2 -10.92 34.04 -16.90
C ARG A 2 -11.16 34.19 -15.40
N LYS A 3 -12.13 33.46 -14.84
CA LYS A 3 -12.20 33.28 -13.39
C LYS A 3 -11.07 32.31 -13.04
N ASN A 4 -9.92 32.86 -12.64
CA ASN A 4 -8.94 32.11 -11.86
C ASN A 4 -9.63 31.75 -10.55
N THR A 5 -10.25 30.58 -10.49
CA THR A 5 -10.57 29.91 -9.24
C THR A 5 -9.24 29.51 -8.62
N HIS A 6 -8.54 30.46 -8.00
CA HIS A 6 -7.58 30.13 -6.96
C HIS A 6 -8.37 29.32 -5.93
N SER A 7 -8.19 28.00 -5.96
CA SER A 7 -8.98 27.08 -5.16
C SER A 7 -8.71 27.38 -3.69
N LYS A 8 -9.76 27.38 -2.87
CA LYS A 8 -9.67 27.48 -1.41
C LYS A 8 -8.71 26.42 -0.82
N TRP A 9 -8.47 25.34 -1.57
CA TRP A 9 -7.47 24.29 -1.32
C TRP A 9 -6.02 24.78 -1.26
N MET A 10 -5.62 25.82 -2.04
CA MET A 10 -4.29 26.41 -1.86
C MET A 10 -4.15 27.04 -0.48
N TRP A 11 -5.23 27.58 0.08
CA TRP A 11 -5.21 28.06 1.44
C TRP A 11 -5.16 26.88 2.41
N SER A 12 -5.89 25.79 2.22
CA SER A 12 -5.83 24.63 3.12
C SER A 12 -4.47 23.92 3.12
N LEU A 13 -3.87 23.66 1.95
CA LEU A 13 -2.55 23.01 1.83
C LEU A 13 -1.43 23.96 2.27
N ALA A 14 -1.51 25.24 1.89
CA ALA A 14 -0.62 26.26 2.44
C ALA A 14 -0.85 26.45 3.94
N THR A 15 -2.06 26.26 4.47
CA THR A 15 -2.40 26.40 5.90
C THR A 15 -1.99 25.16 6.70
N ALA A 16 -2.04 23.95 6.16
CA ALA A 16 -1.44 22.75 6.75
C ALA A 16 0.08 22.86 6.76
N LEU A 17 0.67 23.33 5.66
CA LEU A 17 2.05 23.80 5.61
C LEU A 17 2.29 24.89 6.69
N PHE A 18 1.50 25.97 6.74
CA PHE A 18 1.65 27.12 7.67
C PHE A 18 1.41 26.76 9.15
N LEU A 19 0.52 25.82 9.45
CA LEU A 19 0.21 25.34 10.82
C LEU A 19 1.26 24.31 11.27
N GLY A 20 1.83 23.53 10.35
CA GLY A 20 3.11 22.83 10.55
C GLY A 20 4.32 23.78 10.67
N PHE A 21 4.21 25.02 10.18
CA PHE A 21 5.26 26.05 10.25
C PHE A 21 5.21 26.97 11.49
N ALA A 22 4.19 26.86 12.36
CA ALA A 22 4.01 27.79 13.48
C ALA A 22 4.35 27.23 14.88
N GLY A 23 4.70 25.94 15.00
CA GLY A 23 4.82 25.28 16.32
C GLY A 23 6.21 24.79 16.73
N CYS A 24 7.00 24.21 15.82
CA CYS A 24 8.36 23.70 16.07
C CYS A 24 9.08 23.60 14.73
N ASN A 25 9.98 24.53 14.46
CA ASN A 25 10.32 24.87 13.09
C ASN A 25 11.45 23.98 12.52
N LEU A 26 11.21 23.43 11.33
CA LEU A 26 12.28 23.01 10.41
C LEU A 26 13.12 24.23 9.93
N PHE A 27 12.86 25.46 10.41
CA PHE A 27 13.45 26.70 9.88
C PHE A 27 13.72 27.83 10.89
N HIS A 28 13.84 27.56 12.21
CA HIS A 28 14.31 28.57 13.19
C HIS A 28 15.60 28.12 13.90
N PRO A 29 16.57 29.02 14.14
CA PRO A 29 17.72 28.77 15.00
C PRO A 29 17.31 28.88 16.48
N THR A 30 17.90 28.03 17.33
CA THR A 30 17.77 28.09 18.79
C THR A 30 18.93 28.87 19.41
N ASP A 31 18.65 29.61 20.48
CA ASP A 31 19.60 30.51 21.17
C ASP A 31 20.60 29.76 22.09
N SER A 32 21.87 30.12 21.88
CA SER A 32 23.09 30.04 22.72
C SER A 32 23.29 28.93 23.78
N ARG A 33 24.45 28.27 23.70
CA ARG A 33 25.45 28.09 24.78
C ARG A 33 26.79 27.62 24.18
N ASP A 34 27.91 28.04 24.78
CA ASP A 34 29.28 27.69 24.38
C ASP A 34 29.55 26.18 24.48
N ALA A 35 30.28 25.64 23.49
CA ALA A 35 30.51 24.22 23.23
C ALA A 35 31.83 23.68 23.80
N ASP A 36 31.79 22.53 24.47
CA ASP A 36 32.89 21.56 24.42
C ASP A 36 32.73 20.65 23.17
N ASN A 37 33.83 20.07 22.70
CA ASN A 37 33.97 19.44 21.38
C ASN A 37 33.07 18.21 21.11
N ASP A 38 32.43 17.66 22.15
CA ASP A 38 31.56 16.47 22.11
C ASP A 38 30.14 16.76 22.66
N ASP A 39 29.74 18.02 22.84
CA ASP A 39 28.36 18.37 23.22
C ASP A 39 27.44 18.40 21.99
N ALA A 40 26.45 17.50 21.95
CA ALA A 40 25.50 17.40 20.86
C ALA A 40 24.69 18.69 20.64
N ALA A 41 24.34 19.42 21.71
CA ALA A 41 23.60 20.67 21.59
C ALA A 41 24.44 21.74 20.88
N ALA A 42 25.71 21.82 21.23
CA ALA A 42 26.61 22.84 20.74
C ALA A 42 27.10 22.52 19.31
N LEU A 43 27.35 21.25 19.00
CA LEU A 43 27.56 20.78 17.62
C LEU A 43 26.34 21.02 16.73
N THR A 44 25.12 20.91 17.28
CA THR A 44 23.88 21.23 16.55
C THR A 44 23.79 22.71 16.23
N LEU A 45 24.18 23.59 17.16
CA LEU A 45 24.23 25.04 16.94
C LEU A 45 25.20 25.40 15.81
N GLU A 46 26.42 24.87 15.83
CA GLU A 46 27.40 25.06 14.74
C GLU A 46 26.87 24.57 13.39
N GLY A 47 26.16 23.42 13.39
CA GLY A 47 25.46 22.92 12.21
C GLY A 47 24.45 23.92 11.65
N TYR A 48 23.68 24.59 12.51
CA TYR A 48 22.73 25.62 12.09
C TYR A 48 23.40 26.91 11.60
N LEU A 49 24.52 27.32 12.21
CA LEU A 49 25.29 28.49 11.75
C LEU A 49 25.84 28.26 10.33
N GLU A 50 26.45 27.11 10.08
CA GLU A 50 26.92 26.74 8.74
C GLU A 50 25.76 26.62 7.74
N TYR A 51 24.62 26.08 8.17
CA TYR A 51 23.42 25.99 7.34
C TYR A 51 22.91 27.39 6.92
N GLN A 52 22.88 28.35 7.85
CA GLN A 52 22.49 29.74 7.57
C GLN A 52 23.46 30.43 6.60
N ASN A 53 24.75 30.10 6.69
CA ASN A 53 25.78 30.57 5.77
C ASN A 53 25.74 29.84 4.41
N SER A 54 24.74 28.98 4.16
CA SER A 54 24.61 28.14 2.96
C SER A 54 25.78 27.17 2.74
N ASN A 55 26.54 26.87 3.79
CA ASN A 55 27.65 25.93 3.76
C ASN A 55 27.15 24.52 4.15
N TYR A 56 26.38 23.92 3.26
CA TYR A 56 25.67 22.67 3.56
C TYR A 56 26.61 21.48 3.83
N ASP A 57 27.80 21.46 3.23
CA ASP A 57 28.80 20.43 3.50
C ASP A 57 29.34 20.50 4.94
N ALA A 58 29.61 21.70 5.45
CA ALA A 58 30.05 21.89 6.82
C ALA A 58 28.91 21.64 7.82
N ALA A 59 27.71 22.16 7.54
CA ALA A 59 26.52 21.92 8.35
C ALA A 59 26.25 20.42 8.53
N ARG A 60 26.33 19.65 7.42
CA ARG A 60 26.15 18.19 7.44
C ARG A 60 27.18 17.51 8.34
N LYS A 61 28.44 17.94 8.31
CA LYS A 61 29.50 17.39 9.19
C LYS A 61 29.20 17.64 10.66
N PHE A 62 28.75 18.84 11.02
CA PHE A 62 28.42 19.20 12.39
C PHE A 62 27.20 18.42 12.92
N PHE A 63 26.11 18.34 12.15
CA PHE A 63 24.95 17.54 12.58
C PHE A 63 25.28 16.05 12.71
N ASN A 64 26.10 15.48 11.80
CA ASN A 64 26.56 14.10 11.96
C ASN A 64 27.43 13.90 13.21
N LYS A 65 28.27 14.88 13.57
CA LYS A 65 29.02 14.84 14.82
C LYS A 65 28.10 14.91 16.03
N ALA A 66 27.10 15.80 16.01
CA ALA A 66 26.11 15.92 17.08
C ALA A 66 25.35 14.60 17.32
N ILE A 67 24.87 13.96 16.24
CA ILE A 67 24.18 12.66 16.32
C ILE A 67 25.10 11.54 16.85
N ARG A 68 26.39 11.59 16.54
CA ARG A 68 27.37 10.63 17.08
C ARG A 68 27.66 10.86 18.56
N ALA A 69 27.69 12.11 18.99
CA ALA A 69 27.87 12.49 20.38
C ALA A 69 26.65 12.10 21.23
N ASP A 70 25.44 12.41 20.76
CA ASP A 70 24.19 11.98 21.36
C ASP A 70 23.13 11.71 20.29
N SER A 71 22.90 10.43 20.05
CA SER A 71 21.90 9.99 19.06
C SER A 71 20.45 10.20 19.50
N SER A 72 20.21 10.54 20.77
CA SER A 72 18.89 10.92 21.29
C SER A 72 18.54 12.39 21.05
N TYR A 73 19.51 13.22 20.68
CA TYR A 73 19.31 14.66 20.46
C TYR A 73 18.51 14.93 19.19
N SER A 74 17.20 15.12 19.31
CA SER A 74 16.26 15.14 18.18
C SER A 74 16.51 16.29 17.19
N GLU A 75 16.89 17.48 17.67
CA GLU A 75 17.15 18.66 16.81
C GLU A 75 18.28 18.43 15.81
N ALA A 76 19.29 17.60 16.15
CA ALA A 76 20.42 17.33 15.26
C ALA A 76 20.00 16.54 14.02
N TRP A 77 19.12 15.55 14.20
CA TRP A 77 18.53 14.77 13.10
C TRP A 77 17.77 15.66 12.14
N ILE A 78 17.01 16.60 12.69
CA ILE A 78 16.16 17.52 11.94
C ILE A 78 17.00 18.56 11.19
N GLY A 79 18.06 19.07 11.83
CA GLY A 79 19.07 19.91 11.20
C GLY A 79 19.79 19.21 10.04
N LEU A 80 20.12 17.93 10.21
CA LEU A 80 20.71 17.11 9.16
C LEU A 80 19.77 16.95 7.97
N CYS A 81 18.50 16.62 8.20
CA CYS A 81 17.51 16.46 7.13
C CYS A 81 17.33 17.76 6.32
N LYS A 82 17.22 18.92 6.98
CA LYS A 82 17.20 20.24 6.31
C LYS A 82 18.37 20.43 5.38
N THR A 83 19.57 20.15 5.91
CA THR A 83 20.83 20.35 5.20
C THR A 83 20.90 19.46 3.98
N VAL A 84 20.51 18.19 4.12
CA VAL A 84 20.49 17.24 3.01
C VAL A 84 19.48 17.68 1.94
N ILE A 85 18.25 18.05 2.31
CA ILE A 85 17.27 18.58 1.33
C ILE A 85 17.84 19.78 0.57
N LYS A 86 18.41 20.75 1.28
CA LYS A 86 18.92 21.99 0.67
C LYS A 86 20.18 21.81 -0.18
N ALA A 87 20.98 20.79 0.11
CA ALA A 87 22.16 20.45 -0.67
C ALA A 87 21.81 19.74 -1.99
N GLN A 88 20.61 19.19 -2.14
CA GLN A 88 20.18 18.53 -3.37
C GLN A 88 19.63 19.54 -4.38
N GLU A 89 20.20 19.54 -5.58
CA GLU A 89 19.61 20.26 -6.71
C GLU A 89 18.29 19.60 -7.12
N GLY A 90 17.26 20.41 -7.42
CA GLY A 90 15.97 19.92 -7.92
C GLY A 90 14.95 19.47 -6.86
N ILE A 91 15.28 19.51 -5.56
CA ILE A 91 14.29 19.29 -4.49
C ILE A 91 13.89 20.59 -3.84
N ASN A 92 12.68 21.03 -4.19
CA ASN A 92 11.95 22.02 -3.45
C ASN A 92 10.66 21.39 -2.96
N VAL A 93 10.49 21.24 -1.65
CA VAL A 93 9.29 20.62 -1.04
C VAL A 93 8.00 21.32 -1.51
N PHE A 94 8.05 22.62 -1.77
CA PHE A 94 6.92 23.37 -2.35
C PHE A 94 6.66 23.04 -3.82
N GLU A 95 7.70 22.67 -4.57
CA GLU A 95 7.57 22.15 -5.94
C GLU A 95 7.05 20.71 -5.94
N LEU A 96 7.41 19.88 -4.95
CA LEU A 96 6.89 18.51 -4.86
C LEU A 96 5.37 18.49 -4.76
N ALA A 97 4.79 19.37 -3.93
CA ALA A 97 3.35 19.52 -3.83
C ALA A 97 2.69 20.06 -5.13
N SER A 98 3.42 20.85 -5.92
CA SER A 98 2.89 21.37 -7.20
C SER A 98 2.92 20.33 -8.32
N LEU A 99 3.82 19.33 -8.25
CA LEU A 99 3.88 18.23 -9.22
C LEU A 99 2.62 17.37 -9.21
N ALA A 100 1.94 17.25 -8.07
CA ALA A 100 0.68 16.53 -7.93
C ALA A 100 -0.51 17.29 -8.54
N GLN A 101 -0.39 18.58 -8.80
CA GLN A 101 -1.50 19.41 -9.26
C GLN A 101 -1.92 19.04 -10.69
N ARG A 102 -3.22 18.83 -10.87
CA ARG A 102 -3.79 18.64 -12.20
C ARG A 102 -3.99 19.96 -12.93
N TYR A 103 -3.66 19.99 -14.20
CA TYR A 103 -3.91 21.11 -15.10
C TYR A 103 -4.29 20.62 -16.49
N GLU A 104 -4.99 21.46 -17.25
CA GLU A 104 -5.32 21.17 -18.64
C GLU A 104 -4.07 21.35 -19.51
N GLY A 105 -3.61 20.26 -20.12
CA GLY A 105 -2.46 20.25 -21.02
C GLY A 105 -2.74 20.94 -22.36
N PRO A 106 -1.70 21.14 -23.19
CA PRO A 106 -1.85 21.76 -24.51
C PRO A 106 -2.80 21.01 -25.46
N ASP A 107 -3.05 19.73 -25.20
CA ASP A 107 -3.96 18.84 -25.93
C ASP A 107 -5.39 18.82 -25.37
N GLY A 108 -5.70 19.65 -24.37
CA GLY A 108 -6.99 19.70 -23.70
C GLY A 108 -7.23 18.56 -22.70
N LYS A 109 -6.23 17.70 -22.44
CA LYS A 109 -6.35 16.61 -21.46
C LYS A 109 -5.86 17.05 -20.08
N MET A 110 -6.53 16.56 -19.04
CA MET A 110 -6.12 16.79 -17.66
C MET A 110 -4.87 15.98 -17.32
N THR A 111 -3.74 16.65 -17.10
CA THR A 111 -2.43 16.04 -16.77
C THR A 111 -1.88 16.60 -15.45
N SER A 112 -0.72 16.15 -14.99
CA SER A 112 -0.01 16.68 -13.82
C SER A 112 1.51 16.74 -14.06
N GLY A 113 2.23 17.48 -13.19
CA GLY A 113 3.68 17.61 -13.29
C GLY A 113 4.42 16.28 -13.23
N PHE A 114 3.95 15.32 -12.42
CA PHE A 114 4.49 13.95 -12.36
C PHE A 114 4.40 13.20 -13.69
N LEU A 115 3.29 13.32 -14.42
CA LEU A 115 3.08 12.56 -15.65
C LEU A 115 3.91 13.11 -16.82
N VAL A 116 4.20 14.42 -16.83
CA VAL A 116 4.87 15.07 -17.96
C VAL A 116 6.34 15.42 -17.71
N MET A 117 6.86 15.24 -16.48
CA MET A 117 8.28 15.46 -16.23
C MET A 117 9.14 14.46 -17.01
N SER A 118 10.38 14.84 -17.32
CA SER A 118 11.36 13.92 -17.90
C SER A 118 11.80 12.86 -16.88
N ASP A 119 12.25 11.71 -17.37
CA ASP A 119 12.82 10.65 -16.51
C ASP A 119 14.02 11.16 -15.72
N GLU A 120 14.88 11.99 -16.33
CA GLU A 120 16.01 12.63 -15.64
C GLU A 120 15.58 13.49 -14.44
N LYS A 121 14.47 14.23 -14.59
CA LYS A 121 13.91 15.04 -13.49
C LYS A 121 13.31 14.14 -12.41
N ALA A 122 12.58 13.09 -12.82
CA ALA A 122 12.01 12.10 -11.90
C ALA A 122 13.10 11.41 -11.06
N ASP A 123 14.19 10.97 -11.71
CA ASP A 123 15.33 10.34 -11.07
C ASP A 123 16.04 11.28 -10.08
N THR A 124 16.20 12.55 -10.46
CA THR A 124 16.84 13.56 -9.61
C THR A 124 16.02 13.80 -8.34
N ILE A 125 14.70 13.94 -8.46
CA ILE A 125 13.80 14.08 -7.33
C ILE A 125 13.83 12.81 -6.47
N SER A 126 13.75 11.63 -7.08
CA SER A 126 13.76 10.34 -6.37
C SER A 126 15.02 10.16 -5.53
N ARG A 127 16.21 10.37 -6.12
CA ARG A 127 17.50 10.27 -5.40
C ARG A 127 17.60 11.25 -4.23
N GLY A 128 17.15 12.49 -4.43
CA GLY A 128 17.23 13.46 -3.35
C GLY A 128 16.23 13.14 -2.23
N ILE A 129 15.04 12.62 -2.52
CA ILE A 129 14.11 12.12 -1.48
C ILE A 129 14.77 10.97 -0.71
N ASP A 130 15.33 9.98 -1.41
CA ASP A 130 16.02 8.85 -0.78
C ASP A 130 17.16 9.30 0.15
N SER A 131 17.91 10.35 -0.24
CA SER A 131 18.99 10.88 0.58
C SER A 131 18.53 11.46 1.92
N VAL A 132 17.31 12.00 1.96
CA VAL A 132 16.71 12.61 3.16
C VAL A 132 16.04 11.53 4.00
N MET A 133 15.27 10.65 3.35
CA MET A 133 14.58 9.52 3.98
C MET A 133 15.54 8.60 4.72
N PHE A 134 16.78 8.44 4.23
CA PHE A 134 17.83 7.70 4.93
C PHE A 134 18.04 8.14 6.39
N TYR A 135 18.05 9.46 6.63
CA TYR A 135 18.22 10.02 7.98
C TYR A 135 16.88 10.15 8.72
N LEU A 136 15.82 10.51 8.00
CA LEU A 136 14.51 10.72 8.58
C LEU A 136 13.91 9.41 9.14
N ASN A 137 14.06 8.29 8.43
CA ASN A 137 13.62 6.97 8.91
C ASN A 137 14.31 6.57 10.22
N GLN A 138 15.60 6.90 10.37
CA GLN A 138 16.34 6.62 11.61
C GLN A 138 15.84 7.47 12.78
N PHE A 139 15.52 8.74 12.51
CA PHE A 139 14.90 9.61 13.51
C PHE A 139 13.52 9.11 13.92
N VAL A 140 12.64 8.79 12.95
CA VAL A 140 11.29 8.28 13.20
C VAL A 140 11.35 7.01 14.05
N ALA A 141 12.16 6.03 13.65
CA ALA A 141 12.31 4.77 14.39
C ALA A 141 12.79 4.99 15.83
N ARG A 142 13.62 6.00 16.09
CA ARG A 142 14.07 6.36 17.44
C ARG A 142 12.99 7.08 18.22
N ASP A 143 12.30 8.02 17.61
CA ASP A 143 11.25 8.79 18.27
C ASP A 143 10.08 7.89 18.66
N THR A 144 9.66 6.97 17.79
CA THR A 144 8.57 6.03 18.06
C THR A 144 8.93 4.95 19.09
N THR A 145 10.21 4.77 19.41
CA THR A 145 10.69 3.81 20.42
C THR A 145 11.24 4.48 21.68
N ASP A 146 10.89 5.74 21.92
CA ASP A 146 11.33 6.53 23.09
C ASP A 146 12.86 6.66 23.25
N ARG A 147 13.58 6.67 22.13
CA ARG A 147 15.05 6.80 22.07
C ARG A 147 15.52 8.21 21.69
N THR A 148 14.66 9.21 21.87
CA THR A 148 14.92 10.64 21.63
C THR A 148 14.63 11.48 22.88
N ASP A 149 15.20 12.68 22.93
CA ASP A 149 14.96 13.68 23.98
C ASP A 149 13.59 14.40 23.85
N LYS A 150 12.79 14.02 22.84
CA LYS A 150 11.43 14.50 22.57
C LYS A 150 11.28 16.02 22.36
N LYS A 151 12.39 16.76 22.17
CA LYS A 151 12.34 18.21 21.85
C LYS A 151 11.69 18.43 20.48
N VAL A 152 12.05 17.61 19.51
CA VAL A 152 11.30 17.44 18.26
C VAL A 152 10.69 16.04 18.27
N ARG A 153 9.39 15.96 17.97
CA ARG A 153 8.67 14.68 17.87
C ARG A 153 8.33 14.37 16.43
N PHE A 154 8.22 13.10 16.09
CA PHE A 154 7.73 12.66 14.79
C PHE A 154 6.37 13.29 14.46
N SER A 155 5.47 13.39 15.44
CA SER A 155 4.16 14.04 15.30
C SER A 155 4.25 15.50 14.80
N THR A 156 5.38 16.18 15.00
CA THR A 156 5.56 17.57 14.54
C THR A 156 6.04 17.69 13.09
N ILE A 157 6.46 16.59 12.47
CA ILE A 157 6.99 16.55 11.11
C ILE A 157 6.28 15.51 10.22
N ALA A 158 5.25 14.84 10.76
CA ALA A 158 4.57 13.73 10.11
C ALA A 158 4.07 14.12 8.70
N ASP A 159 3.48 15.30 8.54
CA ASP A 159 2.99 15.77 7.24
C ASP A 159 4.10 15.87 6.19
N SER A 160 5.27 16.39 6.56
CA SER A 160 6.42 16.50 5.65
C SER A 160 6.99 15.12 5.31
N TYR A 161 7.02 14.21 6.28
CA TYR A 161 7.42 12.82 6.08
C TYR A 161 6.46 12.13 5.09
N THR A 162 5.15 12.30 5.28
CA THR A 162 4.10 11.74 4.41
C THR A 162 4.19 12.29 2.98
N ILE A 163 4.42 13.59 2.79
CA ILE A 163 4.64 14.17 1.45
C ILE A 163 5.83 13.52 0.75
N LEU A 164 6.96 13.35 1.43
CA LEU A 164 8.16 12.76 0.84
C LEU A 164 7.93 11.30 0.44
N GLN A 165 7.29 10.51 1.31
CA GLN A 165 7.00 9.11 1.03
C GLN A 165 6.00 8.93 -0.11
N LEU A 166 4.89 9.67 -0.12
CA LEU A 166 3.90 9.61 -1.21
C LEU A 166 4.48 10.10 -2.53
N THR A 167 5.36 11.10 -2.50
CA THR A 167 6.06 11.56 -3.71
C THR A 167 6.99 10.47 -4.24
N LYS A 168 7.76 9.82 -3.37
CA LYS A 168 8.61 8.69 -3.74
C LYS A 168 7.78 7.55 -4.35
N ALA A 169 6.63 7.27 -3.76
CA ALA A 169 5.70 6.26 -4.24
C ALA A 169 5.22 6.56 -5.67
N ALA A 170 4.74 7.79 -5.90
CA ALA A 170 4.28 8.25 -7.21
C ALA A 170 5.38 8.17 -8.29
N LEU A 171 6.63 8.50 -7.95
CA LEU A 171 7.76 8.42 -8.88
C LEU A 171 8.12 6.98 -9.27
N ARG A 172 7.99 6.02 -8.33
CA ARG A 172 8.21 4.60 -8.62
C ARG A 172 7.09 4.01 -9.45
N ILE A 173 5.82 4.35 -9.16
CA ILE A 173 4.69 3.98 -10.02
C ILE A 173 4.92 4.49 -11.44
N ARG A 174 5.32 5.76 -11.60
CA ARG A 174 5.65 6.37 -12.89
C ARG A 174 6.74 5.61 -13.66
N ALA A 175 7.75 5.08 -12.98
CA ALA A 175 8.85 4.34 -13.60
C ALA A 175 8.39 3.01 -14.22
N VAL A 176 7.34 2.40 -13.67
CA VAL A 176 6.76 1.13 -14.14
C VAL A 176 5.65 1.38 -15.15
N ASN A 177 4.77 2.35 -14.87
CA ASN A 177 3.66 2.70 -15.75
C ASN A 177 3.45 4.22 -15.72
N SER A 178 3.55 4.86 -16.89
CA SER A 178 3.44 6.31 -17.03
C SER A 178 2.08 6.90 -16.63
N GLN A 179 1.06 6.09 -16.30
CA GLN A 179 -0.25 6.54 -15.87
C GLN A 179 -0.60 6.05 -14.46
N ILE A 180 -0.28 6.87 -13.44
CA ILE A 180 -0.65 6.62 -12.02
C ILE A 180 -2.16 6.33 -11.85
N SER A 181 -3.02 6.89 -12.72
CA SER A 181 -4.47 6.64 -12.74
C SER A 181 -4.89 5.21 -13.11
N SER A 182 -3.96 4.38 -13.61
CA SER A 182 -4.21 2.95 -13.84
C SER A 182 -3.88 2.08 -12.63
N VAL A 183 -3.41 2.66 -11.52
CA VAL A 183 -3.06 1.94 -10.29
C VAL A 183 -3.99 2.32 -9.15
N VAL A 184 -4.47 3.56 -9.08
CA VAL A 184 -5.47 3.97 -8.07
C VAL A 184 -6.62 4.71 -8.76
N SER A 185 -7.84 4.22 -8.53
CA SER A 185 -9.09 4.83 -8.99
C SER A 185 -10.05 5.01 -7.81
N ALA A 186 -11.13 5.74 -8.01
CA ALA A 186 -12.14 5.91 -6.98
C ALA A 186 -13.53 6.06 -7.60
N GLY A 187 -14.58 5.70 -6.87
CA GLY A 187 -15.96 5.73 -7.34
C GLY A 187 -16.97 5.76 -6.20
N SER A 188 -18.27 5.62 -6.50
CA SER A 188 -19.37 5.65 -5.52
C SER A 188 -19.28 4.60 -4.42
N SER A 189 -18.46 3.57 -4.63
CA SER A 189 -18.31 2.43 -3.73
C SER A 189 -17.05 2.50 -2.87
N GLY A 190 -16.04 3.32 -3.20
CA GLY A 190 -14.74 3.30 -2.52
C GLY A 190 -13.59 3.81 -3.38
N MET A 191 -12.39 3.93 -2.80
CA MET A 191 -11.15 3.97 -3.55
C MET A 191 -10.74 2.54 -3.89
N MET A 192 -10.30 2.30 -5.13
CA MET A 192 -9.84 1.00 -5.62
C MET A 192 -8.38 1.12 -6.06
N MET A 193 -7.56 0.15 -5.70
CA MET A 193 -6.23 -0.02 -6.30
C MET A 193 -6.35 -1.09 -7.39
N ASP A 194 -5.86 -0.81 -8.59
CA ASP A 194 -5.72 -1.79 -9.67
C ASP A 194 -4.32 -2.40 -9.56
N LEU A 195 -4.23 -3.48 -8.77
CA LEU A 195 -2.98 -4.19 -8.50
C LEU A 195 -2.52 -5.03 -9.68
N ASN A 196 -3.36 -5.22 -10.72
CA ASN A 196 -2.96 -5.91 -11.94
C ASN A 196 -1.77 -5.22 -12.62
N ALA A 197 -1.60 -3.91 -12.41
CA ALA A 197 -0.43 -3.16 -12.88
C ALA A 197 0.90 -3.63 -12.25
N LEU A 198 0.83 -4.40 -11.16
CA LEU A 198 2.00 -4.96 -10.47
C LEU A 198 2.47 -6.29 -11.08
N ASN A 199 1.62 -6.97 -11.86
CA ASN A 199 1.92 -8.28 -12.45
C ASN A 199 3.21 -8.26 -13.31
N ASP A 200 3.52 -7.11 -13.93
CA ASP A 200 4.67 -6.94 -14.82
C ASP A 200 5.98 -6.56 -14.09
N MET A 201 5.97 -6.44 -12.75
CA MET A 201 7.11 -5.90 -12.01
C MET A 201 8.24 -6.90 -11.74
N GLY A 202 7.98 -8.20 -11.81
CA GLY A 202 8.97 -9.27 -11.57
C GLY A 202 9.79 -9.02 -10.29
N ASP A 203 11.12 -9.11 -10.40
CA ASP A 203 12.07 -8.92 -9.28
C ASP A 203 11.95 -7.54 -8.59
N SER A 204 11.33 -6.54 -9.24
CA SER A 204 11.15 -5.20 -8.67
C SER A 204 9.90 -5.09 -7.79
N LEU A 205 9.07 -6.12 -7.70
CA LEU A 205 7.82 -6.12 -6.94
C LEU A 205 8.05 -5.94 -5.43
N LYS A 206 8.88 -6.78 -4.79
CA LYS A 206 9.13 -6.70 -3.34
C LYS A 206 9.73 -5.35 -2.92
N PRO A 207 10.76 -4.80 -3.61
CA PRO A 207 11.24 -3.45 -3.31
C PRO A 207 10.18 -2.37 -3.48
N PHE A 208 9.31 -2.47 -4.49
CA PHE A 208 8.23 -1.51 -4.70
C PHE A 208 7.19 -1.56 -3.57
N LEU A 209 6.73 -2.76 -3.19
CA LEU A 209 5.78 -2.96 -2.10
C LEU A 209 6.35 -2.48 -0.77
N SER A 210 7.64 -2.67 -0.51
CA SER A 210 8.31 -2.14 0.68
C SER A 210 8.26 -0.61 0.77
N ASP A 211 8.48 0.09 -0.35
CA ASP A 211 8.34 1.54 -0.38
C ASP A 211 6.87 1.99 -0.29
N MET A 212 5.94 1.26 -0.90
CA MET A 212 4.51 1.53 -0.76
C MET A 212 4.06 1.37 0.69
N ALA A 213 4.53 0.33 1.38
CA ALA A 213 4.27 0.11 2.81
C ALA A 213 4.85 1.24 3.67
N ALA A 214 6.05 1.72 3.36
CA ALA A 214 6.63 2.86 4.06
C ALA A 214 5.80 4.15 3.85
N ALA A 215 5.20 4.33 2.67
CA ALA A 215 4.27 5.42 2.40
C ALA A 215 2.92 5.22 3.10
N ALA A 216 2.41 4.00 3.13
CA ALA A 216 1.20 3.63 3.87
C ALA A 216 1.34 3.87 5.39
N GLU A 217 2.49 3.51 5.99
CA GLU A 217 2.76 3.85 7.39
C GLU A 217 2.81 5.36 7.62
N ALA A 218 3.28 6.12 6.63
CA ALA A 218 3.22 7.58 6.67
C ALA A 218 1.77 8.11 6.59
N ILE A 219 0.91 7.49 5.80
CA ILE A 219 -0.53 7.81 5.75
C ILE A 219 -1.17 7.58 7.12
N LYS A 220 -0.91 6.44 7.76
CA LYS A 220 -1.44 6.11 9.10
C LYS A 220 -0.97 7.11 10.17
N ALA A 221 0.28 7.58 10.06
CA ALA A 221 0.84 8.53 11.00
C ALA A 221 0.28 9.95 10.89
N SER A 222 -0.18 10.36 9.69
CA SER A 222 -0.86 11.65 9.48
C SER A 222 -1.98 11.53 8.43
N PRO A 223 -3.15 11.00 8.83
CA PRO A 223 -4.27 10.73 7.91
C PRO A 223 -4.80 11.98 7.21
N ASP A 224 -4.89 13.11 7.91
CA ASP A 224 -5.42 14.36 7.35
C ASP A 224 -4.51 14.95 6.26
N ALA A 225 -3.19 14.96 6.51
CA ALA A 225 -2.22 15.43 5.51
C ALA A 225 -2.15 14.47 4.32
N ALA A 226 -2.23 13.17 4.57
CA ALA A 226 -2.31 12.15 3.52
C ALA A 226 -3.57 12.31 2.66
N ALA A 227 -4.73 12.51 3.27
CA ALA A 227 -6.00 12.70 2.58
C ALA A 227 -5.94 13.84 1.56
N GLU A 228 -5.37 15.00 1.95
CA GLU A 228 -5.21 16.13 1.04
C GLU A 228 -4.30 15.85 -0.16
N ILE A 229 -3.28 15.01 0.03
CA ILE A 229 -2.37 14.59 -1.03
C ILE A 229 -3.05 13.55 -1.94
N VAL A 230 -3.70 12.54 -1.36
CA VAL A 230 -4.45 11.51 -2.09
C VAL A 230 -5.57 12.15 -2.94
N LYS A 231 -6.31 13.12 -2.38
CA LYS A 231 -7.32 13.93 -3.11
C LYS A 231 -6.75 14.62 -4.35
N ALA A 232 -5.48 15.04 -4.31
CA ALA A 232 -4.81 15.67 -5.46
C ALA A 232 -4.50 14.67 -6.58
N TYR A 233 -4.25 13.40 -6.25
CA TYR A 233 -3.95 12.34 -7.21
C TYR A 233 -5.20 11.67 -7.82
N LEU A 234 -6.34 11.71 -7.11
CA LEU A 234 -7.58 11.11 -7.61
C LEU A 234 -8.24 11.92 -8.75
N PRO A 235 -8.92 11.25 -9.70
CA PRO A 235 -9.67 11.94 -10.75
C PRO A 235 -10.82 12.81 -10.21
N ASP A 236 -11.08 13.97 -10.84
CA ASP A 236 -12.15 14.88 -10.40
C ASP A 236 -13.53 14.21 -10.36
N SER A 237 -13.77 13.22 -11.23
CA SER A 237 -15.00 12.43 -11.29
C SER A 237 -15.26 11.59 -10.05
N THR A 238 -14.23 11.33 -9.23
CA THR A 238 -14.33 10.49 -8.04
C THR A 238 -14.62 11.31 -6.79
N ARG A 239 -14.45 12.63 -6.86
CA ARG A 239 -14.52 13.52 -5.70
C ARG A 239 -15.93 13.71 -5.14
N GLN A 240 -16.94 13.48 -5.97
CA GLN A 240 -18.34 13.60 -5.60
C GLN A 240 -18.87 12.47 -4.71
N TYR A 241 -18.04 11.44 -4.44
CA TYR A 241 -18.47 10.21 -3.77
C TYR A 241 -18.03 10.09 -2.31
N PHE A 242 -17.21 11.02 -1.81
CA PHE A 242 -16.71 11.02 -0.44
C PHE A 242 -16.85 12.42 0.13
N ASP A 243 -17.30 12.53 1.38
CA ASP A 243 -17.22 13.79 2.10
C ASP A 243 -15.76 14.07 2.49
N ASP A 244 -15.42 15.35 2.72
CA ASP A 244 -14.02 15.75 3.00
C ASP A 244 -13.43 15.02 4.22
N GLU A 245 -14.27 14.60 5.17
CA GLU A 245 -13.94 13.84 6.39
C GLU A 245 -13.68 12.35 6.12
N ASP A 246 -14.27 11.76 5.06
CA ASP A 246 -14.15 10.31 4.77
C ASP A 246 -12.80 9.94 4.12
N TYR A 247 -12.10 10.90 3.52
CA TYR A 247 -10.86 10.62 2.79
C TYR A 247 -9.72 10.15 3.69
N ALA A 248 -9.64 10.63 4.93
CA ALA A 248 -8.62 10.19 5.87
C ALA A 248 -8.82 8.69 6.20
N ASP A 249 -10.06 8.31 6.49
CA ASP A 249 -10.43 6.93 6.82
C ASP A 249 -10.17 5.98 5.65
N VAL A 250 -10.61 6.36 4.44
CA VAL A 250 -10.39 5.52 3.25
C VAL A 250 -8.90 5.46 2.87
N SER A 251 -8.14 6.54 3.09
CA SER A 251 -6.68 6.54 2.84
C SER A 251 -5.94 5.62 3.81
N VAL A 252 -6.31 5.65 5.10
CA VAL A 252 -5.80 4.70 6.10
C VAL A 252 -6.22 3.27 5.74
N GLY A 253 -7.45 3.09 5.26
CA GLY A 253 -7.95 1.81 4.75
C GLY A 253 -7.03 1.23 3.68
N LEU A 254 -6.76 2.02 2.63
CA LEU A 254 -5.86 1.65 1.55
C LEU A 254 -4.42 1.41 2.03
N ALA A 255 -3.94 2.26 2.95
CA ALA A 255 -2.62 2.11 3.54
C ALA A 255 -2.45 0.74 4.22
N ASN A 256 -3.43 0.31 5.01
CA ASN A 256 -3.35 -0.99 5.65
C ASN A 256 -3.36 -2.14 4.63
N THR A 257 -4.16 -2.04 3.56
CA THR A 257 -4.13 -3.04 2.47
C THR A 257 -2.74 -3.12 1.83
N ILE A 258 -2.10 -1.98 1.57
CA ILE A 258 -0.73 -1.94 1.04
C ILE A 258 0.28 -2.58 2.00
N ILE A 259 0.15 -2.32 3.31
CA ILE A 259 1.01 -2.92 4.34
C ILE A 259 0.81 -4.43 4.38
N GLN A 260 -0.44 -4.90 4.33
CA GLN A 260 -0.78 -6.33 4.30
C GLN A 260 -0.15 -7.03 3.08
N ILE A 261 -0.31 -6.47 1.87
CA ILE A 261 0.34 -6.99 0.65
C ILE A 261 1.86 -7.03 0.83
N ASN A 262 2.45 -5.97 1.37
CA ASN A 262 3.89 -5.94 1.58
C ASN A 262 4.34 -7.00 2.57
N ASP A 263 3.69 -7.12 3.72
CA ASP A 263 4.07 -8.08 4.76
C ASP A 263 4.00 -9.50 4.21
N ARG A 264 2.97 -9.80 3.41
CA ARG A 264 2.87 -11.04 2.63
C ARG A 264 4.02 -11.22 1.64
N ALA A 265 4.30 -10.20 0.83
CA ALA A 265 5.39 -10.24 -0.14
C ALA A 265 6.76 -10.48 0.49
N GLN A 266 6.96 -10.01 1.73
CA GLN A 266 8.21 -10.27 2.45
C GLN A 266 8.28 -11.68 3.06
N THR A 267 7.15 -12.34 3.32
CA THR A 267 7.12 -13.70 3.91
C THR A 267 7.08 -14.83 2.89
N VAL A 268 6.54 -14.58 1.70
CA VAL A 268 6.45 -15.56 0.60
C VAL A 268 7.82 -15.79 -0.06
N GLU A 269 8.17 -17.05 -0.36
CA GLU A 269 9.38 -17.40 -1.11
C GLU A 269 9.32 -16.86 -2.55
N GLU A 270 10.45 -16.41 -3.10
CA GLU A 270 10.48 -15.70 -4.40
C GLU A 270 9.89 -16.51 -5.57
N ASP A 271 10.01 -17.83 -5.51
CA ASP A 271 9.51 -18.79 -6.51
C ASP A 271 8.00 -19.07 -6.43
N ARG A 272 7.32 -18.51 -5.42
CA ARG A 272 5.86 -18.55 -5.29
C ARG A 272 5.19 -17.20 -5.44
N ASN A 273 5.94 -16.16 -5.80
CA ASN A 273 5.36 -14.84 -6.10
C ASN A 273 4.25 -14.92 -7.18
N ASP A 274 4.34 -15.88 -8.10
CA ASP A 274 3.39 -16.06 -9.18
C ASP A 274 2.04 -16.64 -8.72
N VAL A 275 1.96 -17.11 -7.48
CA VAL A 275 0.72 -17.54 -6.84
C VAL A 275 0.04 -16.35 -6.13
N PHE A 276 0.80 -15.58 -5.35
CA PHE A 276 0.24 -14.51 -4.51
C PHE A 276 0.07 -13.15 -5.20
N PHE A 277 0.70 -12.95 -6.37
CA PHE A 277 0.76 -11.63 -7.03
C PHE A 277 0.27 -11.65 -8.48
N LYS A 278 -0.52 -12.64 -8.87
CA LYS A 278 -1.21 -12.66 -10.16
C LYS A 278 -2.70 -12.36 -9.99
N PHE A 279 -2.99 -11.10 -9.71
CA PHE A 279 -4.35 -10.67 -9.43
C PHE A 279 -5.28 -10.88 -10.65
N GLY A 280 -6.41 -11.52 -10.38
CA GLY A 280 -7.60 -11.52 -11.22
C GLY A 280 -7.37 -11.98 -12.66
N ASN A 281 -6.53 -13.00 -12.83
CA ASN A 281 -6.10 -13.46 -14.15
C ASN A 281 -7.01 -14.57 -14.70
N GLY A 282 -7.98 -15.04 -13.90
CA GLY A 282 -8.93 -16.09 -14.25
C GLY A 282 -8.29 -17.46 -14.43
N ARG A 283 -7.25 -17.77 -13.64
CA ARG A 283 -6.50 -19.03 -13.70
C ARG A 283 -6.08 -19.49 -12.31
N ASP A 284 -6.44 -20.73 -11.96
CA ASP A 284 -5.89 -21.49 -10.82
C ASP A 284 -4.35 -21.45 -10.79
N ASP A 285 -3.77 -20.50 -10.09
CA ASP A 285 -2.32 -20.28 -10.11
C ASP A 285 -1.59 -21.12 -9.08
N ASP A 286 -2.28 -21.66 -8.07
CA ASP A 286 -1.70 -22.32 -6.92
C ASP A 286 -1.87 -23.87 -6.94
N GLY A 287 -2.81 -24.38 -7.74
CA GLY A 287 -3.07 -25.78 -8.01
C GLY A 287 -4.18 -26.41 -7.18
N ASP A 288 -4.99 -25.63 -6.47
CA ASP A 288 -6.11 -26.08 -5.63
C ASP A 288 -7.38 -26.42 -6.46
N GLY A 289 -7.42 -25.91 -7.71
CA GLY A 289 -8.46 -26.11 -8.70
C GLY A 289 -9.48 -24.97 -8.76
N CYS A 290 -9.49 -24.07 -7.79
CA CYS A 290 -10.33 -22.89 -7.77
C CYS A 290 -9.67 -21.78 -8.60
N VAL A 291 -10.43 -20.74 -8.94
CA VAL A 291 -9.94 -19.66 -9.80
C VAL A 291 -10.25 -18.30 -9.21
N ASP A 292 -9.23 -17.46 -9.06
CA ASP A 292 -9.37 -16.10 -8.53
C ASP A 292 -10.17 -16.10 -7.20
N GLU A 293 -9.95 -17.08 -6.33
CA GLU A 293 -10.84 -17.44 -5.22
C GLU A 293 -10.58 -16.66 -3.92
N GLU A 294 -9.40 -16.08 -3.75
CA GLU A 294 -9.12 -15.29 -2.56
C GLU A 294 -9.51 -13.82 -2.73
N ALA A 295 -9.86 -13.17 -1.61
CA ALA A 295 -9.84 -11.72 -1.51
C ALA A 295 -8.65 -11.31 -0.62
N LEU A 296 -8.03 -10.19 -0.95
CA LEU A 296 -6.89 -9.68 -0.21
C LEU A 296 -7.31 -9.12 1.17
N ASP A 297 -7.46 -9.99 2.15
CA ASP A 297 -7.85 -9.67 3.52
C ASP A 297 -7.06 -10.37 4.63
N ASN A 298 -6.05 -11.18 4.28
CA ASN A 298 -5.26 -12.01 5.19
C ASN A 298 -6.05 -13.15 5.86
N TYR A 299 -7.15 -13.57 5.24
CA TYR A 299 -7.87 -14.76 5.65
C TYR A 299 -7.99 -15.74 4.49
N ASP A 300 -7.96 -17.01 4.82
CA ASP A 300 -8.23 -18.14 3.92
C ASP A 300 -9.72 -18.09 3.52
N ASN A 301 -10.03 -17.60 2.32
CA ASN A 301 -11.40 -17.35 1.86
C ASN A 301 -12.03 -18.59 1.22
N ASP A 302 -11.23 -19.56 0.77
CA ASP A 302 -11.68 -20.80 0.15
C ASP A 302 -11.52 -22.06 1.05
N GLY A 303 -10.79 -21.94 2.17
CA GLY A 303 -10.61 -22.97 3.18
C GLY A 303 -9.49 -23.96 2.89
N ASP A 304 -8.63 -23.68 1.92
CA ASP A 304 -7.57 -24.59 1.52
C ASP A 304 -6.36 -24.58 2.46
N GLY A 305 -6.25 -23.54 3.27
CA GLY A 305 -5.24 -23.34 4.31
C GLY A 305 -4.08 -22.45 3.89
N GLU A 306 -3.99 -22.08 2.62
CA GLU A 306 -3.23 -20.91 2.20
C GLU A 306 -4.10 -19.63 2.41
N ILE A 307 -3.50 -18.47 2.20
CA ILE A 307 -4.15 -17.19 2.47
C ILE A 307 -3.67 -16.20 1.40
N ASP A 308 -4.59 -15.52 0.72
CA ASP A 308 -4.32 -14.50 -0.31
C ASP A 308 -3.46 -14.99 -1.52
N GLU A 309 -3.49 -16.27 -1.85
CA GLU A 309 -3.11 -16.87 -3.14
C GLU A 309 -4.16 -16.60 -4.21
N ASP A 310 -3.83 -16.81 -5.49
CA ASP A 310 -4.74 -16.69 -6.63
C ASP A 310 -5.83 -15.60 -6.46
N VAL A 311 -5.36 -14.39 -6.12
CA VAL A 311 -6.27 -13.37 -5.60
C VAL A 311 -7.12 -12.83 -6.73
N ARG A 312 -8.41 -12.66 -6.49
CA ARG A 312 -9.29 -11.94 -7.41
C ARG A 312 -8.81 -10.52 -7.73
N ASP A 313 -9.37 -9.95 -8.78
CA ASP A 313 -9.10 -8.57 -9.15
C ASP A 313 -9.34 -7.63 -7.96
N SER A 314 -8.30 -6.91 -7.56
CA SER A 314 -8.35 -6.02 -6.42
C SER A 314 -9.42 -4.92 -6.52
N ARG A 315 -9.93 -4.63 -7.73
CA ARG A 315 -11.04 -3.69 -7.94
C ARG A 315 -12.39 -4.25 -7.50
N SER A 316 -12.52 -5.57 -7.29
CA SER A 316 -13.73 -6.14 -6.73
C SER A 316 -13.85 -5.88 -5.22
N ILE A 317 -12.75 -5.54 -4.54
CA ILE A 317 -12.73 -5.36 -3.09
C ILE A 317 -13.37 -4.04 -2.70
N VAL A 318 -14.40 -4.10 -1.85
CA VAL A 318 -15.04 -2.91 -1.25
C VAL A 318 -14.62 -2.82 0.20
N LEU A 319 -13.90 -1.75 0.56
CA LEU A 319 -13.48 -1.46 1.94
C LEU A 319 -14.64 -0.90 2.77
N VAL A 320 -14.61 -1.14 4.08
CA VAL A 320 -15.57 -0.55 5.03
C VAL A 320 -15.54 0.98 4.95
N LYS A 321 -16.69 1.58 4.62
CA LYS A 321 -16.85 3.04 4.48
C LYS A 321 -16.67 3.82 5.78
N LYS A 322 -16.85 3.17 6.94
CA LYS A 322 -16.71 3.82 8.25
C LYS A 322 -16.18 2.82 9.28
N ARG A 323 -14.93 3.01 9.67
CA ARG A 323 -14.23 2.13 10.61
C ARG A 323 -14.45 2.57 12.06
N PRO A 324 -14.45 1.66 13.05
CA PRO A 324 -14.29 2.03 14.45
C PRO A 324 -12.97 2.79 14.62
N GLN A 325 -13.02 3.99 15.19
CA GLN A 325 -11.83 4.84 15.35
C GLN A 325 -11.10 4.62 16.67
N ASN A 326 -11.70 3.84 17.57
CA ASN A 326 -11.20 3.57 18.90
C ASN A 326 -11.91 2.34 19.49
N VAL A 327 -11.35 1.85 20.59
CA VAL A 327 -11.84 0.69 21.33
C VAL A 327 -13.28 0.90 21.86
N GLU A 328 -13.71 2.13 22.15
CA GLU A 328 -15.10 2.41 22.56
C GLU A 328 -16.08 2.23 21.39
N ASP A 329 -15.68 2.57 20.17
CA ASP A 329 -16.48 2.35 18.98
C ASP A 329 -16.54 0.86 18.60
N VAL A 330 -15.44 0.13 18.80
CA VAL A 330 -15.41 -1.35 18.69
C VAL A 330 -16.38 -1.99 19.68
N ALA A 331 -16.35 -1.57 20.96
CA ALA A 331 -17.24 -2.07 21.99
C ALA A 331 -18.73 -1.77 21.70
N LYS A 332 -19.05 -0.59 21.12
CA LYS A 332 -20.42 -0.24 20.71
C LYS A 332 -20.95 -1.13 19.59
N LEU A 333 -20.06 -1.67 18.77
CA LEU A 333 -20.39 -2.65 17.72
C LEU A 333 -20.43 -4.09 18.24
N SER A 334 -20.33 -4.29 19.56
CA SER A 334 -20.33 -5.60 20.24
C SER A 334 -19.15 -6.52 19.88
N GLN A 335 -18.09 -5.96 19.32
CA GLN A 335 -16.88 -6.70 18.98
C GLN A 335 -15.90 -6.79 20.16
N ASP A 336 -15.04 -7.80 20.11
CA ASP A 336 -13.99 -8.00 21.09
C ASP A 336 -12.87 -6.98 20.94
N THR A 337 -12.77 -6.12 21.94
CA THR A 337 -11.79 -5.04 22.03
C THR A 337 -10.35 -5.50 22.20
N GLU A 338 -10.12 -6.76 22.61
CA GLU A 338 -8.78 -7.31 22.81
C GLU A 338 -8.18 -7.91 21.53
N THR A 339 -9.04 -8.36 20.61
CA THR A 339 -8.65 -9.04 19.37
C THR A 339 -8.87 -8.19 18.12
N TYR A 340 -9.76 -7.18 18.17
CA TYR A 340 -10.00 -6.27 17.05
C TYR A 340 -8.81 -5.34 16.79
N ASP A 341 -8.09 -5.60 15.71
CA ASP A 341 -6.95 -4.80 15.29
C ASP A 341 -7.42 -3.55 14.53
N LEU A 342 -7.42 -2.39 15.20
CA LEU A 342 -7.73 -1.06 14.63
C LEU A 342 -6.79 -0.65 13.46
N THR A 343 -5.74 -1.42 13.20
CA THR A 343 -4.78 -1.19 12.11
C THR A 343 -4.98 -2.07 10.88
N LYS A 344 -5.89 -3.06 10.89
CA LYS A 344 -6.15 -3.94 9.72
C LYS A 344 -7.43 -3.63 8.99
N SER A 345 -7.38 -3.20 7.72
CA SER A 345 -8.61 -2.93 6.97
C SER A 345 -9.48 -4.17 6.88
N GLN A 346 -10.79 -4.00 7.03
CA GLN A 346 -11.76 -5.05 6.79
C GLN A 346 -12.42 -4.83 5.43
N ILE A 347 -12.56 -5.91 4.67
CA ILE A 347 -13.41 -5.92 3.47
C ILE A 347 -14.87 -5.84 3.92
N ASP A 348 -15.63 -4.89 3.42
CA ASP A 348 -17.08 -4.80 3.67
C ASP A 348 -17.80 -5.85 2.82
N SER A 349 -17.53 -5.83 1.51
CA SER A 349 -18.15 -6.71 0.54
C SER A 349 -17.29 -6.85 -0.72
N LEU A 350 -17.67 -7.76 -1.60
CA LEU A 350 -17.11 -7.89 -2.93
C LEU A 350 -18.10 -7.37 -3.97
N SER A 351 -17.58 -6.70 -4.99
CA SER A 351 -18.33 -6.20 -6.13
C SER A 351 -18.02 -7.03 -7.38
N VAL A 352 -19.07 -7.52 -8.03
CA VAL A 352 -18.92 -8.31 -9.25
C VAL A 352 -18.57 -7.36 -10.40
N LEU A 353 -17.36 -7.50 -10.95
CA LEU A 353 -16.95 -6.78 -12.15
C LEU A 353 -17.50 -7.51 -13.39
N GLU A 354 -17.76 -6.77 -14.47
CA GLU A 354 -18.32 -7.35 -15.71
C GLU A 354 -17.47 -8.52 -16.25
N LYS A 355 -16.14 -8.45 -16.09
CA LYS A 355 -15.23 -9.52 -16.52
C LYS A 355 -15.45 -10.85 -15.77
N TYR A 356 -16.00 -10.80 -14.55
CA TYR A 356 -16.27 -11.97 -13.71
C TYR A 356 -17.66 -12.57 -13.96
N ASN A 357 -18.51 -11.95 -14.78
CA ASN A 357 -19.83 -12.51 -15.12
C ASN A 357 -19.77 -13.90 -15.77
N ILE A 358 -18.61 -14.27 -16.31
CA ILE A 358 -18.36 -15.52 -17.03
C ILE A 358 -17.34 -16.43 -16.35
N ILE A 359 -16.82 -16.01 -15.19
CA ILE A 359 -15.87 -16.82 -14.43
C ILE A 359 -16.69 -17.69 -13.48
N ASP A 360 -16.31 -18.96 -13.46
CA ASP A 360 -16.82 -20.01 -12.57
C ASP A 360 -15.66 -20.31 -11.61
N ILE A 361 -15.78 -19.85 -10.37
CA ILE A 361 -14.70 -19.88 -9.36
C ILE A 361 -14.50 -21.30 -8.88
N ASP A 362 -15.60 -22.01 -8.58
CA ASP A 362 -15.55 -23.35 -8.00
C ASP A 362 -15.71 -24.48 -9.01
N MET A 363 -15.89 -24.11 -10.27
CA MET A 363 -15.98 -24.98 -11.43
C MET A 363 -17.21 -25.91 -11.35
N ASP A 364 -18.30 -25.47 -10.71
CA ASP A 364 -19.55 -26.21 -10.58
C ASP A 364 -20.52 -26.03 -11.78
N GLY A 365 -20.09 -25.25 -12.76
CA GLY A 365 -20.82 -24.92 -13.97
C GLY A 365 -21.73 -23.70 -13.84
N LYS A 366 -21.72 -22.99 -12.70
CA LYS A 366 -22.54 -21.79 -12.47
C LYS A 366 -21.65 -20.57 -12.22
N THR A 367 -21.66 -19.64 -13.16
CA THR A 367 -20.95 -18.37 -12.99
C THR A 367 -21.71 -17.41 -12.07
N THR A 368 -21.04 -16.31 -11.72
CA THR A 368 -21.58 -15.16 -10.97
C THR A 368 -22.88 -14.55 -11.51
N GLN A 369 -23.19 -14.77 -12.79
CA GLN A 369 -24.45 -14.34 -13.40
C GLN A 369 -25.64 -15.21 -12.95
N GLU A 370 -25.35 -16.46 -12.59
CA GLU A 370 -26.30 -17.51 -12.23
C GLU A 370 -26.31 -17.77 -10.73
N ASP A 371 -25.15 -17.61 -10.07
CA ASP A 371 -24.94 -17.86 -8.65
C ASP A 371 -24.13 -16.74 -7.98
N LEU A 372 -24.71 -16.04 -7.01
CA LEU A 372 -23.99 -15.01 -6.27
C LEU A 372 -23.15 -15.59 -5.11
N ASP A 373 -23.24 -16.89 -4.83
CA ASP A 373 -22.52 -17.52 -3.73
C ASP A 373 -20.99 -17.56 -3.99
N GLU A 374 -20.56 -17.49 -5.25
CA GLU A 374 -19.15 -17.27 -5.65
C GLU A 374 -18.56 -15.93 -5.13
N TRP A 375 -19.41 -14.93 -4.82
CA TRP A 375 -18.98 -13.56 -4.46
C TRP A 375 -19.47 -13.10 -3.10
N GLN A 376 -20.02 -14.01 -2.31
CA GLN A 376 -20.58 -13.68 -1.00
C GLN A 376 -19.86 -14.44 0.08
N PHE A 377 -19.38 -13.68 1.07
CA PHE A 377 -18.99 -14.24 2.35
C PHE A 377 -20.17 -14.97 3.00
N VAL A 378 -19.85 -16.04 3.74
CA VAL A 378 -20.82 -16.74 4.60
C VAL A 378 -21.51 -15.75 5.53
N TYR A 379 -20.72 -14.91 6.20
CA TYR A 379 -21.21 -13.79 7.00
C TYR A 379 -20.91 -12.46 6.29
N ARG A 380 -21.96 -11.78 5.85
CA ARG A 380 -21.82 -10.49 5.13
C ARG A 380 -21.24 -9.40 6.01
N ASN A 381 -21.54 -9.42 7.30
CA ASN A 381 -21.00 -8.44 8.24
C ASN A 381 -19.54 -8.81 8.58
N PRO A 382 -18.54 -7.95 8.32
CA PRO A 382 -17.15 -8.21 8.68
C PRO A 382 -16.98 -8.51 10.17
N ASN A 383 -17.75 -7.86 11.03
CA ASN A 383 -17.67 -8.07 12.47
C ASN A 383 -18.11 -9.48 12.88
N GLU A 384 -19.11 -10.02 12.19
CA GLU A 384 -19.60 -11.37 12.45
C GLU A 384 -18.61 -12.41 11.93
N ARG A 385 -17.83 -12.13 10.88
CA ARG A 385 -16.75 -13.02 10.41
C ARG A 385 -15.69 -13.21 11.49
N ASP A 386 -15.20 -12.12 12.09
CA ASP A 386 -14.22 -12.20 13.18
C ASP A 386 -14.79 -12.93 14.40
N GLU A 387 -16.03 -12.61 14.82
CA GLU A 387 -16.67 -13.25 15.96
C GLU A 387 -16.85 -14.77 15.78
N LYS A 388 -17.00 -15.21 14.54
CA LYS A 388 -17.19 -16.61 14.17
C LYS A 388 -15.92 -17.31 13.74
N ASP A 389 -14.82 -16.57 13.59
CA ASP A 389 -13.57 -17.05 13.00
C ASP A 389 -13.84 -17.76 11.66
N ASN A 390 -14.70 -17.14 10.83
CA ASN A 390 -15.12 -17.71 9.56
C ASN A 390 -15.17 -16.62 8.49
N HIS A 391 -14.15 -16.66 7.65
CA HIS A 391 -13.93 -15.72 6.56
C HIS A 391 -14.22 -16.32 5.19
N LEU A 392 -14.79 -17.54 5.17
CA LEU A 392 -15.06 -18.24 3.94
C LEU A 392 -16.07 -17.50 3.06
N LEU A 393 -15.88 -17.68 1.76
CA LEU A 393 -16.90 -17.46 0.76
C LEU A 393 -17.87 -18.64 0.74
N LYS A 394 -19.09 -18.41 0.25
CA LYS A 394 -20.13 -19.42 0.35
C LYS A 394 -19.88 -20.64 -0.52
N PHE A 395 -19.26 -20.48 -1.69
CA PHE A 395 -18.90 -21.60 -2.56
C PHE A 395 -18.03 -22.63 -1.82
N ALA A 396 -17.16 -22.15 -0.93
CA ALA A 396 -16.18 -22.96 -0.21
C ALA A 396 -16.75 -23.83 0.92
N ILE A 397 -18.00 -23.59 1.37
CA ILE A 397 -18.58 -24.24 2.56
C ILE A 397 -18.54 -25.77 2.46
N ASP A 398 -18.77 -26.30 1.25
CA ASP A 398 -18.87 -27.73 0.99
C ASP A 398 -17.59 -28.34 0.41
N LEU A 399 -16.52 -27.54 0.26
CA LEU A 399 -15.23 -28.00 -0.23
C LEU A 399 -14.45 -28.74 0.87
N SER A 400 -13.53 -29.61 0.42
CA SER A 400 -12.67 -30.36 1.32
C SER A 400 -11.29 -30.52 0.70
N PHE A 401 -10.27 -30.17 1.48
CA PHE A 401 -8.86 -30.20 1.07
C PHE A 401 -8.09 -31.29 1.83
N PRO A 402 -7.84 -32.48 1.24
CA PRO A 402 -7.14 -33.58 1.89
C PRO A 402 -5.66 -33.26 2.16
N GLY A 403 -5.22 -33.56 3.38
CA GLY A 403 -3.83 -33.40 3.81
C GLY A 403 -3.76 -33.54 5.33
N LYS A 404 -2.64 -34.01 5.89
CA LYS A 404 -2.50 -34.11 7.36
C LYS A 404 -2.24 -32.76 8.00
N ASP A 405 -1.55 -31.89 7.29
CA ASP A 405 -1.09 -30.57 7.70
C ASP A 405 -0.95 -29.67 6.47
N LEU A 406 -0.70 -28.38 6.70
CA LEU A 406 -0.55 -27.37 5.66
C LEU A 406 0.61 -27.71 4.71
N ASP A 407 1.75 -28.19 5.24
CA ASP A 407 2.91 -28.56 4.42
C ASP A 407 2.57 -29.67 3.41
N GLU A 408 1.78 -30.68 3.82
CA GLU A 408 1.33 -31.73 2.90
C GLU A 408 0.35 -31.21 1.84
N LYS A 409 -0.54 -30.27 2.22
CA LYS A 409 -1.48 -29.64 1.28
C LYS A 409 -0.73 -28.81 0.22
N ILE A 410 0.10 -27.86 0.64
CA ILE A 410 0.93 -27.01 -0.24
C ILE A 410 1.74 -27.89 -1.20
N LYS A 411 2.39 -28.93 -0.65
CA LYS A 411 3.17 -29.85 -1.48
C LYS A 411 2.34 -30.55 -2.54
N ASN A 412 1.10 -30.95 -2.24
CA ASN A 412 0.23 -31.58 -3.22
C ASN A 412 -0.17 -30.59 -4.31
N LYS A 413 -0.58 -29.36 -3.93
CA LYS A 413 -0.94 -28.28 -4.85
C LYS A 413 0.22 -27.91 -5.78
N GLU A 414 1.44 -27.77 -5.25
CA GLU A 414 2.65 -27.52 -6.04
C GLU A 414 2.95 -28.60 -7.10
N LEU A 415 2.65 -29.88 -6.81
CA LEU A 415 2.80 -30.94 -7.82
C LEU A 415 1.81 -30.77 -8.97
N ILE A 416 0.61 -30.25 -8.68
CA ILE A 416 -0.46 -30.00 -9.66
C ILE A 416 -0.14 -28.75 -10.46
N ARG A 417 0.25 -27.65 -9.79
CA ARG A 417 0.68 -26.38 -10.40
C ARG A 417 1.78 -26.56 -11.44
N HIS A 418 2.76 -27.42 -11.15
CA HIS A 418 3.87 -27.72 -12.07
C HIS A 418 3.57 -28.79 -13.14
N ASP A 419 2.35 -29.35 -13.17
CA ASP A 419 1.92 -30.28 -14.20
C ASP A 419 1.22 -29.53 -15.34
N THR A 420 1.99 -28.78 -16.15
CA THR A 420 1.47 -27.81 -17.13
C THR A 420 1.45 -28.29 -18.59
N ASP A 421 2.05 -29.45 -18.91
CA ASP A 421 2.08 -29.99 -20.27
C ASP A 421 0.89 -30.92 -20.54
N VAL A 422 -0.08 -30.42 -21.31
CA VAL A 422 -1.28 -31.18 -21.71
C VAL A 422 -0.96 -32.47 -22.47
N ASN A 423 0.20 -32.56 -23.13
CA ASN A 423 0.60 -33.76 -23.87
C ASN A 423 1.26 -34.82 -22.98
N ASN A 424 1.60 -34.47 -21.74
CA ASN A 424 2.30 -35.33 -20.79
C ASN A 424 1.80 -35.12 -19.35
N ILE A 425 0.49 -35.28 -19.16
CA ILE A 425 -0.19 -35.13 -17.88
C ILE A 425 0.33 -36.15 -16.86
N LYS A 426 0.95 -35.66 -15.78
CA LYS A 426 1.49 -36.50 -14.68
C LYS A 426 0.42 -36.86 -13.65
N TYR A 427 -0.57 -35.98 -13.45
CA TYR A 427 -1.62 -36.14 -12.45
C TYR A 427 -3.00 -36.02 -13.10
N SER A 428 -3.66 -37.17 -13.31
CA SER A 428 -5.02 -37.23 -13.87
C SER A 428 -6.04 -36.54 -12.98
N LEU A 429 -7.19 -36.14 -13.55
CA LEU A 429 -8.30 -35.53 -12.82
C LEU A 429 -8.68 -36.31 -11.53
N GLU A 430 -8.92 -37.62 -11.63
CA GLU A 430 -9.21 -38.48 -10.47
C GLU A 430 -8.14 -38.43 -9.37
N LYS A 431 -6.88 -38.20 -9.75
CA LYS A 431 -5.77 -38.10 -8.82
C LYS A 431 -5.75 -36.73 -8.15
N ARG A 432 -6.04 -35.65 -8.88
CA ARG A 432 -6.20 -34.28 -8.36
C ARG A 432 -7.35 -34.22 -7.35
N LYS A 433 -8.54 -34.73 -7.70
CA LYS A 433 -9.71 -34.88 -6.81
C LYS A 433 -9.36 -35.58 -5.48
N LYS A 434 -8.48 -36.58 -5.51
CA LYS A 434 -8.10 -37.35 -4.32
C LYS A 434 -6.98 -36.70 -3.51
N MET A 435 -6.01 -36.08 -4.17
CA MET A 435 -4.80 -35.53 -3.54
C MET A 435 -5.03 -34.13 -2.98
N VAL A 436 -5.77 -33.31 -3.71
CA VAL A 436 -5.99 -31.89 -3.43
C VAL A 436 -7.44 -31.64 -3.02
N GLY A 437 -8.40 -32.35 -3.62
CA GLY A 437 -9.81 -32.08 -3.35
C GLY A 437 -10.17 -30.70 -3.90
N GLY A 438 -10.69 -29.82 -3.04
CA GLY A 438 -11.00 -28.44 -3.44
C GLY A 438 -11.96 -28.38 -4.62
N CYS A 439 -11.81 -27.37 -5.46
CA CYS A 439 -12.65 -27.21 -6.65
C CYS A 439 -12.40 -28.30 -7.70
N TRP A 440 -11.27 -29.02 -7.67
CA TRP A 440 -11.05 -30.16 -8.58
C TRP A 440 -12.19 -31.18 -8.55
N VAL A 441 -12.94 -31.30 -7.45
CA VAL A 441 -14.06 -32.25 -7.32
C VAL A 441 -15.18 -31.99 -8.34
N ASN A 442 -15.37 -30.74 -8.74
CA ASN A 442 -16.43 -30.30 -9.64
C ASN A 442 -16.06 -30.49 -11.12
N TYR A 443 -14.77 -30.46 -11.45
CA TYR A 443 -14.28 -30.59 -12.82
C TYR A 443 -14.77 -31.85 -13.52
N ASP A 444 -15.12 -31.68 -14.79
CA ASP A 444 -15.20 -32.75 -15.78
C ASP A 444 -13.91 -32.86 -16.64
N GLU A 445 -13.88 -33.82 -17.56
CA GLU A 445 -12.71 -34.05 -18.43
C GLU A 445 -12.49 -32.92 -19.46
N GLU A 446 -13.54 -32.19 -19.86
CA GLU A 446 -13.41 -31.06 -20.77
C GLU A 446 -12.76 -29.86 -20.06
N GLU A 447 -13.26 -29.52 -18.87
CA GLU A 447 -12.70 -28.47 -18.01
C GLU A 447 -11.28 -28.78 -17.58
N PHE A 448 -11.02 -30.05 -17.22
CA PHE A 448 -9.69 -30.52 -16.88
C PHE A 448 -8.68 -30.28 -18.00
N LEU A 449 -9.05 -30.53 -19.26
CA LEU A 449 -8.18 -30.26 -20.39
C LEU A 449 -8.01 -28.75 -20.66
N LYS A 450 -9.06 -27.96 -20.45
CA LYS A 450 -9.00 -26.48 -20.56
C LYS A 450 -8.05 -25.86 -19.54
N TRP A 451 -7.92 -26.44 -18.36
CA TRP A 451 -7.01 -25.93 -17.32
C TRP A 451 -5.56 -25.77 -17.79
N PHE A 452 -5.11 -26.60 -18.74
CA PHE A 452 -3.76 -26.52 -19.32
C PHE A 452 -3.59 -25.39 -20.36
N GLU A 453 -4.67 -24.74 -20.80
CA GLU A 453 -4.60 -23.73 -21.85
C GLU A 453 -3.76 -22.51 -21.42
N GLY A 454 -2.71 -22.23 -22.20
CA GLY A 454 -1.82 -21.11 -21.92
C GLY A 454 -0.85 -21.33 -20.75
N ARG A 455 -0.66 -22.58 -20.29
CA ARG A 455 0.30 -22.96 -19.24
C ARG A 455 1.55 -23.69 -19.74
N ASN A 456 1.63 -24.02 -21.03
CA ASN A 456 2.76 -24.77 -21.60
C ASN A 456 4.14 -24.22 -21.17
N GLU A 457 4.93 -25.06 -20.51
CA GLU A 457 6.37 -24.82 -20.33
C GLU A 457 7.05 -24.69 -21.70
N LYS A 458 7.86 -23.64 -21.87
CA LYS A 458 8.78 -23.52 -23.01
C LYS A 458 10.06 -24.31 -22.79
#